data_AF-A0A1J5PV74-F1
#
_entry.id   AF-A0A1J5PV74-F1
#
_cell.length_a   1.000
_cell.length_b   1.000
_cell.length_c   1.000
_cell.angle_alpha   90.00
_cell.angle_beta   90.00
_cell.angle_gamma   90.00
#
_symmetry.space_group_name_H-M   'P 1'
#
loop_
_entity.id
_entity.type
_entity.pdbx_description
1 polymer ?
#
loop_
_entity_poly.entity_id
_entity_poly.type
_entity_poly.pdbx_seq_one_letter_code
_entity_poly.pdbx_strand_id
1 'polypeptide(L)'
;MDFCDVMLTGLARDGGLYVPEAWPQLSTETISGFFGRPYWEVALDVIRPFVGDEISDADLGRMANEAYARFRHPAVVPLDQIGPALCALAVGMGRL
;
A
#
# COMPACT_ATOMS: atom_id res chain seq x y z
N MET A 1 9.56 -7.04 17.48
CA MET A 1 9.47 -8.05 16.41
C MET A 1 9.31 -7.26 15.15
N ASP A 2 10.18 -7.52 14.22
CA ASP A 2 10.44 -6.60 13.12
C ASP A 2 9.55 -7.03 11.93
N PHE A 3 9.30 -6.13 10.99
CA PHE A 3 8.39 -6.31 9.86
C PHE A 3 8.71 -7.58 9.07
N CYS A 4 9.99 -7.83 8.74
CA CYS A 4 10.40 -9.03 8.01
C CYS A 4 10.15 -10.30 8.83
N ASP A 5 10.37 -10.27 10.15
CA ASP A 5 10.12 -11.42 11.03
C ASP A 5 8.63 -11.79 11.02
N VAL A 6 7.76 -10.78 11.10
CA VAL A 6 6.31 -10.95 11.06
C VAL A 6 5.87 -11.53 9.72
N MET A 7 6.35 -10.96 8.60
CA MET A 7 6.00 -11.45 7.26
C MET A 7 6.40 -12.90 7.03
N LEU A 8 7.59 -13.31 7.48
CA LEU A 8 8.10 -14.67 7.29
C LEU A 8 7.41 -15.68 8.21
N THR A 9 6.96 -15.24 9.38
CA THR A 9 6.24 -16.08 10.34
C THR A 9 4.79 -16.30 9.91
N GLY A 10 4.17 -15.30 9.25
CA GLY A 10 2.81 -15.35 8.73
C GLY A 10 1.75 -15.32 9.84
N LEU A 11 1.54 -16.45 10.51
CA LEU A 11 0.64 -16.58 11.67
C LEU A 11 1.44 -16.58 12.96
N ALA A 12 0.97 -15.85 13.98
CA ALA A 12 1.60 -15.91 15.29
C ALA A 12 1.54 -17.34 15.86
N ARG A 13 2.48 -17.68 16.73
CA ARG A 13 2.62 -19.04 17.29
C ARG A 13 1.38 -19.52 18.06
N ASP A 14 0.55 -18.60 18.51
CA ASP A 14 -0.71 -18.82 19.23
C ASP A 14 -1.95 -18.80 18.32
N GLY A 15 -1.78 -18.65 17.00
CA GLY A 15 -2.86 -18.53 16.03
C GLY A 15 -3.41 -17.10 15.88
N GLY A 16 -2.80 -16.10 16.52
CA GLY A 16 -3.14 -14.69 16.38
C GLY A 16 -2.63 -14.04 15.09
N LEU A 17 -3.04 -12.79 14.87
CA LEU A 17 -2.56 -11.93 13.79
C LEU A 17 -1.65 -10.84 14.36
N TYR A 18 -0.55 -10.57 13.66
CA TYR A 18 0.35 -9.47 14.00
C TYR A 18 -0.26 -8.13 13.58
N VAL A 19 -0.13 -7.14 14.46
CA VAL A 19 -0.51 -5.74 14.23
C VAL A 19 0.64 -4.85 14.67
N PRO A 20 0.79 -3.63 14.13
CA PRO A 20 1.80 -2.71 14.60
C PRO A 20 1.51 -2.29 16.04
N GLU A 21 2.57 -2.05 16.82
CA GLU A 21 2.44 -1.54 18.19
C GLU A 21 1.80 -0.14 18.23
N ALA A 22 2.06 0.68 17.20
CA ALA A 22 1.46 1.98 17.00
C ALA A 22 1.09 2.19 15.53
N TRP A 23 -0.03 2.89 15.29
CA TRP A 23 -0.47 3.25 13.95
C TRP A 23 0.25 4.52 13.45
N PRO A 24 1.06 4.44 12.38
CA PRO A 24 1.68 5.61 11.80
C PRO A 24 0.65 6.66 11.41
N GLN A 25 0.93 7.93 11.70
CA GLN A 25 0.07 9.05 11.35
C GLN A 25 0.67 9.78 10.14
N LEU A 26 -0.13 9.95 9.10
CA LEU A 26 0.23 10.79 7.95
C LEU A 26 -0.33 12.20 8.18
N SER A 27 0.52 13.21 7.98
CA SER A 27 0.10 14.60 8.09
C SER A 27 -0.87 14.99 6.96
N THR A 28 -1.69 16.02 7.18
CA THR A 28 -2.58 16.55 6.14
C THR A 28 -1.78 17.03 4.93
N GLU A 29 -0.60 17.60 5.16
CA GLU A 29 0.33 18.04 4.12
C GLU A 29 0.79 16.85 3.27
N THR A 30 1.21 15.76 3.92
CA THR A 30 1.59 14.51 3.23
C THR A 30 0.45 13.99 2.37
N ILE A 31 -0.75 13.90 2.92
CA ILE A 31 -1.94 13.39 2.21
C ILE A 31 -2.28 14.29 1.02
N SER A 32 -2.25 15.61 1.20
CA SER A 32 -2.50 16.57 0.12
C SER A 32 -1.48 16.44 -1.02
N GLY A 33 -0.23 16.12 -0.67
CA GLY A 33 0.86 15.88 -1.62
C GLY A 33 0.69 14.61 -2.47
N PHE A 34 -0.29 13.75 -2.19
CA PHE A 34 -0.57 12.56 -3.00
C PHE A 34 -1.35 12.86 -4.28
N PHE A 35 -2.02 14.02 -4.36
CA PHE A 35 -2.84 14.34 -5.52
C PHE A 35 -2.02 14.35 -6.82
N GLY A 36 -2.46 13.57 -7.80
CA GLY A 36 -1.81 13.47 -9.12
C GLY A 36 -0.57 12.57 -9.18
N ARG A 37 -0.11 12.01 -8.04
CA ARG A 37 1.00 11.06 -8.03
C ARG A 37 0.55 9.67 -8.53
N PRO A 38 1.46 8.91 -9.15
CA PRO A 38 1.14 7.55 -9.56
C PRO A 38 0.90 6.66 -8.33
N TYR A 39 0.03 5.65 -8.49
CA TYR A 39 -0.42 4.78 -7.40
C TYR A 39 0.74 4.17 -6.60
N TRP A 40 1.78 3.70 -7.28
CA TRP A 40 2.92 3.03 -6.64
C TRP A 40 3.74 3.96 -5.73
N GLU A 41 3.83 5.26 -6.06
CA GLU A 41 4.51 6.24 -5.22
C GLU A 41 3.73 6.54 -3.95
N VAL A 42 2.40 6.65 -4.08
CA VAL A 42 1.53 6.85 -2.91
C VAL A 42 1.57 5.60 -2.01
N ALA A 43 1.53 4.40 -2.61
CA ALA A 43 1.65 3.15 -1.88
C ALA A 43 2.99 3.03 -1.13
N LEU A 44 4.11 3.44 -1.76
CA LEU A 44 5.42 3.51 -1.10
C LEU A 44 5.36 4.37 0.16
N ASP A 45 4.85 5.61 0.06
CA ASP A 45 4.79 6.54 1.19
C ASP A 45 3.86 6.06 2.32
N VAL A 46 2.79 5.34 1.97
CA VAL A 46 1.84 4.75 2.95
C VAL A 46 2.43 3.53 3.64
N ILE A 47 3.20 2.69 2.93
CA ILE A 47 3.75 1.43 3.46
C ILE A 47 5.03 1.68 4.26
N ARG A 48 5.87 2.63 3.83
CA ARG A 48 7.18 2.92 4.41
C ARG A 48 7.20 3.00 5.94
N PRO A 49 6.26 3.68 6.63
CA PRO A 49 6.28 3.77 8.09
C PRO A 49 6.08 2.44 8.83
N PHE A 50 5.52 1.42 8.16
CA PHE A 50 5.35 0.07 8.72
C PHE A 50 6.58 -0.81 8.54
N VAL A 51 7.39 -0.53 7.51
CA VAL A 51 8.59 -1.30 7.15
C VAL A 51 9.82 -0.81 7.90
N GLY A 52 9.84 0.47 8.29
CA GLY A 52 11.00 1.07 8.96
C GLY A 52 12.24 1.01 8.06
N ASP A 53 13.39 0.70 8.65
CA ASP A 53 14.69 0.63 7.95
C ASP A 53 15.02 -0.77 7.40
N GLU A 54 14.08 -1.72 7.46
CA GLU A 54 14.33 -3.10 7.06
C GLU A 54 14.43 -3.31 5.55
N ILE A 55 13.81 -2.41 4.77
CA ILE A 55 13.89 -2.38 3.31
C ILE A 55 14.27 -0.96 2.91
N SER A 56 15.29 -0.84 2.06
CA SER A 56 15.71 0.48 1.57
C SER A 56 14.59 1.17 0.78
N ASP A 57 14.51 2.50 0.83
CA ASP A 57 13.52 3.28 0.05
C ASP A 57 13.60 2.94 -1.45
N ALA A 58 14.81 2.69 -1.96
CA ALA A 58 15.04 2.31 -3.36
C ALA A 58 14.45 0.93 -3.69
N ASP A 59 14.68 -0.08 -2.83
CA ASP A 59 14.13 -1.41 -3.02
C ASP A 59 12.61 -1.44 -2.84
N LEU A 60 12.09 -0.75 -1.82
CA LEU A 60 10.66 -0.68 -1.58
C LEU A 60 9.93 0.01 -2.74
N GLY A 61 10.51 1.09 -3.27
CA GLY A 61 10.00 1.78 -4.45
C GLY A 61 10.01 0.90 -5.70
N ARG A 62 11.10 0.16 -5.94
CA ARG A 62 11.20 -0.81 -7.04
C ARG A 62 10.14 -1.91 -6.90
N MET A 63 10.00 -2.52 -5.72
CA MET A 63 9.00 -3.55 -5.44
C MET A 63 7.57 -3.04 -5.66
N ALA A 64 7.24 -1.84 -5.19
CA ALA A 64 5.94 -1.23 -5.40
C ALA A 64 5.67 -0.99 -6.89
N ASN A 65 6.63 -0.43 -7.61
CA ASN A 65 6.51 -0.20 -9.05
C ASN A 65 6.27 -1.52 -9.81
N GLU A 66 7.09 -2.54 -9.57
CA GLU A 66 6.95 -3.86 -10.18
C GLU A 66 5.60 -4.53 -9.84
N ALA A 67 5.15 -4.42 -8.59
CA ALA A 67 3.89 -5.00 -8.14
C ALA A 67 2.69 -4.40 -8.87
N TYR A 68 2.64 -3.07 -8.97
CA TYR A 68 1.51 -2.35 -9.55
C TYR A 68 1.57 -2.17 -11.07
N ALA A 69 2.76 -2.26 -11.69
CA ALA A 69 2.92 -2.22 -13.15
C ALA A 69 2.21 -3.37 -13.88
N ARG A 70 1.86 -4.44 -13.17
CA ARG A 70 1.15 -5.61 -13.73
C ARG A 70 -0.36 -5.39 -13.90
N PHE A 71 -0.91 -4.29 -13.40
CA PHE A 71 -2.32 -3.97 -13.55
C PHE A 71 -2.60 -3.43 -14.95
N ARG A 72 -3.77 -3.79 -15.51
CA ARG A 72 -4.15 -3.36 -16.87
C ARG A 72 -4.52 -1.88 -16.97
N HIS A 73 -4.79 -1.24 -15.83
CA HIS A 73 -5.25 0.14 -15.76
C HIS A 73 -4.19 1.00 -15.03
N PRO A 74 -3.81 2.18 -15.57
CA PRO A 74 -2.75 3.01 -14.98
C PRO A 74 -3.09 3.53 -13.58
N ALA A 75 -4.38 3.73 -13.28
CA ALA A 75 -4.83 4.10 -11.94
C ALA A 75 -4.76 2.94 -10.93
N VAL A 76 -4.47 1.70 -11.37
CA VAL A 76 -4.48 0.44 -10.61
C VAL A 76 -5.88 0.06 -10.09
N VAL A 77 -6.51 0.98 -9.38
CA VAL A 77 -7.82 0.86 -8.72
C VAL A 77 -8.69 2.08 -9.07
N PRO A 78 -9.20 2.22 -10.32
CA PRO A 78 -10.09 3.31 -10.72
C PRO A 78 -11.38 3.40 -9.89
N LEU A 79 -11.92 4.63 -9.84
CA LEU A 79 -13.23 4.94 -9.30
C LEU A 79 -14.24 5.03 -10.45
N ASP A 80 -15.26 4.18 -10.41
CA ASP A 80 -16.37 4.20 -11.37
C ASP A 80 -17.56 4.92 -10.73
N GLN A 81 -18.01 6.02 -11.34
CA GLN A 81 -19.20 6.73 -10.86
C GLN A 81 -20.47 5.94 -11.18
N ILE A 82 -21.21 5.57 -10.14
CA ILE A 82 -22.46 4.78 -10.25
C ILE A 82 -23.69 5.55 -9.74
N GLY A 83 -23.51 6.79 -9.29
CA GLY A 83 -24.59 7.69 -8.91
C GLY A 83 -24.09 9.11 -8.63
N PRO A 84 -24.99 10.06 -8.28
CA PRO A 84 -24.65 11.46 -8.08
C PRO A 84 -23.59 11.72 -7.00
N ALA A 85 -23.57 10.88 -5.95
CA ALA A 85 -22.59 10.94 -4.85
C ALA A 85 -22.07 9.54 -4.49
N LEU A 86 -22.08 8.61 -5.45
CA LEU A 86 -21.70 7.21 -5.23
C LEU A 86 -20.72 6.75 -6.30
N CYS A 87 -19.58 6.23 -5.85
CA CYS A 87 -18.55 5.64 -6.69
C CYS A 87 -18.25 4.22 -6.21
N ALA A 88 -17.99 3.33 -7.16
CA ALA A 88 -17.43 2.01 -6.91
C ALA A 88 -15.90 2.07 -7.06
N LEU A 89 -15.19 1.41 -6.15
CA LEU A 89 -13.75 1.19 -6.27
C LEU A 89 -13.53 -0.17 -6.92
N ALA A 90 -13.07 -0.19 -8.17
CA ALA A 90 -12.83 -1.44 -8.87
C ALA A 90 -11.51 -2.04 -8.37
N VAL A 91 -11.48 -3.30 -7.89
CA VAL A 91 -10.28 -3.92 -7.28
C VAL A 91 -9.74 -5.13 -8.06
N GLY A 92 -10.37 -5.50 -9.18
CA GLY A 92 -10.11 -6.75 -9.91
C GLY A 92 -9.24 -6.64 -11.17
N MET A 93 -8.45 -5.58 -11.35
CA MET A 93 -7.79 -5.28 -12.64
C MET A 93 -6.35 -5.81 -12.76
N GLY A 94 -5.89 -6.58 -11.77
CA GLY A 94 -4.62 -7.31 -11.83
C GLY A 94 -4.72 -8.53 -12.75
N ARG A 95 -3.60 -8.92 -13.38
CA ARG A 95 -3.50 -10.25 -14.00
C ARG A 95 -3.28 -11.28 -12.89
N LEU A 96 -4.07 -12.35 -12.89
CA LEU A 96 -3.75 -13.59 -12.16
C LEU A 96 -2.41 -14.16 -12.65
#